data_AF-A0AA88KMW2-F1
#
_entry.id   AF-A0AA88KMW2-F1
#
_cell.length_a   1.000
_cell.length_b   1.000
_cell.length_c   1.000
_cell.angle_alpha   90.00
_cell.angle_beta   90.00
_cell.angle_gamma   90.00
#
_symmetry.space_group_name_H-M   'P 1'
#
loop_
_entity.id
_entity.type
_entity.pdbx_description
1 polymer ?
#
loop_
_entity_poly.entity_id
_entity_poly.type
_entity_poly.pdbx_seq_one_letter_code
_entity_poly.pdbx_strand_id
1 'polypeptide(L)'
;MGNSYVSGKSTTSQGFYRQHEPNYAPTFDSHSMIFEPSNAYMNWPITSDPECEHDGTVFLTLGNYQYGQLLHKRPRDIVQNMPNDICMETLCHPLIQSNGVRCSNQNIRMIECGIAQTFLVTIDNLVYVSGNSFFGQLGLNHAKTVYEPVRLNFAFDSQIIEVSCGQFHTLFLTAKGSVYVCGYNYYSQLSISETWMMEPTLVKDLDTIHHVYSGQRFTLFQTHDGTILLNGDIEETNLPVNRKPVFVQDPTDPIRRVACGDCHFIILTQLGRVYVFGRNYSGALGLGHTEDVFDVTELSYKDIVKSDTIIVDVQCGDSHTMFRTRDGMIYGCGYNTKGQLGIPHSEKENFVATITDLKIQEHTGHRITDVRCGRECTVFLTDKNEIFISGQLWRDQCFQQKPTKFHHPIFEKKNICSMAVGGYHVIIYLEDKFIKDYSIEFEDENNTTCQIKLSNITSIESFIDGIEKHAKLEKKSRKQVFYLVWNTNFNRFEFICNIRTIPSQCFVKRMIGTLSEVVSRIEPSYHVDSFVGM
;
A
#
# COMPACT_ATOMS: atom_id res chain seq x y z
N MET A 1 36.07 37.62 -70.53
CA MET A 1 34.60 37.68 -70.46
C MET A 1 34.09 36.24 -70.66
N GLY A 2 33.87 35.39 -69.67
CA GLY A 2 33.50 35.59 -68.27
C GLY A 2 32.15 34.92 -68.05
N ASN A 3 32.13 33.62 -67.76
CA ASN A 3 31.31 33.05 -66.69
C ASN A 3 31.76 31.62 -66.37
N SER A 4 32.01 31.42 -65.08
CA SER A 4 32.90 30.44 -64.48
C SER A 4 32.11 29.44 -63.63
N TYR A 5 32.38 28.16 -63.83
CA TYR A 5 32.23 27.14 -62.81
C TYR A 5 33.44 27.21 -61.87
N VAL A 6 33.21 27.50 -60.58
CA VAL A 6 34.21 27.30 -59.51
C VAL A 6 33.51 26.75 -58.27
N SER A 7 34.10 25.69 -57.75
CA SER A 7 33.86 25.03 -56.47
C SER A 7 34.25 25.87 -55.26
N GLY A 8 33.49 25.82 -54.17
CA GLY A 8 33.89 26.33 -52.86
C GLY A 8 32.88 26.02 -51.75
N LYS A 9 33.35 25.40 -50.66
CA LYS A 9 32.61 24.86 -49.51
C LYS A 9 31.87 25.92 -48.67
N SER A 10 30.69 25.62 -48.13
CA SER A 10 30.35 25.81 -46.70
C SER A 10 28.99 25.19 -46.30
N THR A 11 29.04 24.42 -45.21
CA THR A 11 28.04 24.25 -44.13
C THR A 11 26.59 23.83 -44.45
N THR A 12 26.35 22.54 -44.24
CA THR A 12 25.23 21.89 -43.52
C THR A 12 24.09 22.77 -42.97
N SER A 13 22.85 22.46 -43.36
CA SER A 13 21.65 22.61 -42.51
C SER A 13 20.55 21.62 -42.92
N GLN A 14 20.84 20.32 -42.87
CA GLN A 14 19.80 19.34 -42.54
C GLN A 14 19.53 19.51 -41.04
N GLY A 15 18.39 20.13 -40.71
CA GLY A 15 17.95 20.31 -39.34
C GLY A 15 17.68 18.96 -38.70
N PHE A 16 18.70 18.42 -38.03
CA PHE A 16 18.55 17.38 -37.03
C PHE A 16 17.60 17.90 -35.95
N TYR A 17 16.36 17.40 -35.92
CA TYR A 17 15.62 17.32 -34.66
C TYR A 17 16.30 16.26 -33.79
N ARG A 18 17.45 16.61 -33.20
CA ARG A 18 17.84 16.04 -31.91
C ARG A 18 16.90 16.65 -30.91
N GLN A 19 15.81 15.94 -30.61
CA GLN A 19 15.06 16.22 -29.40
C GLN A 19 16.04 16.03 -28.23
N HIS A 20 16.30 17.12 -27.54
CA HIS A 20 16.95 17.12 -26.24
C HIS A 20 16.03 16.39 -25.28
N GLU A 21 16.29 15.10 -25.07
CA GLU A 21 16.00 14.46 -23.79
C GLU A 21 16.70 15.29 -22.70
N PRO A 22 16.00 15.72 -21.64
CA PRO A 22 16.66 15.95 -20.38
C PRO A 22 17.08 14.57 -19.87
N ASN A 23 18.35 14.19 -20.05
CA ASN A 23 19.01 13.13 -19.29
C ASN A 23 18.89 13.45 -17.79
N TYR A 24 17.76 13.10 -17.18
CA TYR A 24 17.52 13.22 -15.74
C TYR A 24 16.80 11.98 -15.20
N ALA A 25 17.07 10.80 -15.77
CA ALA A 25 17.31 9.66 -14.91
C ALA A 25 18.72 9.86 -14.35
N PRO A 26 18.92 10.02 -13.04
CA PRO A 26 20.25 10.10 -12.50
C PRO A 26 20.95 8.74 -12.69
N THR A 27 21.67 8.57 -13.81
CA THR A 27 22.72 7.56 -13.95
C THR A 27 23.88 8.01 -13.08
N PHE A 28 23.96 7.50 -11.86
CA PHE A 28 25.13 7.68 -11.00
C PHE A 28 25.86 6.35 -10.89
N ASP A 29 27.18 6.42 -11.07
CA ASP A 29 28.12 5.32 -10.96
C ASP A 29 27.91 4.53 -9.66
N SER A 30 27.79 3.21 -9.81
CA SER A 30 27.77 2.25 -8.72
C SER A 30 29.14 2.22 -8.04
N HIS A 31 29.27 2.89 -6.91
CA HIS A 31 30.25 2.49 -5.90
C HIS A 31 29.49 1.78 -4.79
N SER A 32 29.48 0.45 -4.91
CA SER A 32 28.93 -0.46 -3.92
C SER A 32 29.69 -0.32 -2.60
N MET A 33 29.04 0.25 -1.57
CA MET A 33 29.47 0.00 -0.19
C MET A 33 28.78 -1.28 0.27
N ILE A 34 29.52 -2.39 0.20
CA ILE A 34 29.14 -3.66 0.79
C ILE A 34 29.18 -3.47 2.31
N PHE A 35 28.02 -3.35 2.96
CA PHE A 35 27.94 -3.60 4.40
C PHE A 35 28.09 -5.10 4.61
N GLU A 36 29.05 -5.52 5.45
CA GLU A 36 29.22 -6.94 5.78
C GLU A 36 27.91 -7.52 6.33
N PRO A 37 27.46 -8.69 5.87
CA PRO A 37 26.18 -9.30 6.22
C PRO A 37 26.20 -9.97 7.62
N SER A 38 26.96 -9.44 8.57
CA SER A 38 27.28 -10.11 9.83
C SER A 38 26.31 -9.86 10.98
N ASN A 39 25.30 -9.00 10.82
CA ASN A 39 24.32 -8.73 11.88
C ASN A 39 22.94 -9.29 11.53
N ALA A 40 22.42 -10.15 12.41
CA ALA A 40 21.06 -10.72 12.35
C ALA A 40 19.93 -9.68 12.48
N TYR A 41 20.26 -8.39 12.57
CA TYR A 41 19.35 -7.29 12.82
C TYR A 41 19.77 -6.06 11.99
N MET A 42 18.78 -5.36 11.41
CA MET A 42 19.01 -4.06 10.77
C MET A 42 19.27 -2.99 11.84
N ASN A 43 20.53 -2.61 12.05
CA ASN A 43 20.92 -1.48 12.90
C ASN A 43 20.83 -0.17 12.10
N TRP A 44 19.61 0.33 11.87
CA TRP A 44 19.41 1.68 11.33
C TRP A 44 19.48 2.73 12.45
N PRO A 45 19.85 3.99 12.15
CA PRO A 45 19.59 5.09 13.07
C PRO A 45 18.07 5.18 13.29
N ILE A 46 17.63 4.63 14.43
CA ILE A 46 16.25 4.74 14.91
C ILE A 46 16.14 6.08 15.60
N THR A 47 15.33 6.96 15.03
CA THR A 47 14.92 8.18 15.71
C THR A 47 13.43 8.06 16.02
N SER A 48 13.08 8.40 17.26
CA SER A 48 11.69 8.46 17.70
C SER A 48 11.44 9.86 18.20
N ASP A 49 10.37 10.49 17.72
CA ASP A 49 9.83 11.65 18.40
C ASP A 49 9.43 11.22 19.82
N PRO A 50 9.90 11.90 20.89
CA PRO A 50 9.52 11.58 22.28
C PRO A 50 8.00 11.47 22.48
N GLU A 51 7.22 12.15 21.66
CA GLU A 51 5.76 12.15 21.75
C GLU A 51 5.10 10.90 21.17
N CYS A 52 5.84 10.05 20.47
CA CYS A 52 5.36 8.73 20.04
C CYS A 52 5.11 7.79 21.22
N GLU A 53 5.58 8.15 22.41
CA GLU A 53 5.29 7.43 23.65
C GLU A 53 3.92 7.75 24.25
N HIS A 54 3.20 8.72 23.69
CA HIS A 54 1.85 9.08 24.12
C HIS A 54 0.75 8.33 23.34
N ASP A 55 -0.47 8.33 23.90
CA ASP A 55 -1.65 7.67 23.34
C ASP A 55 -2.05 8.33 22.00
N GLY A 56 -2.39 7.52 21.00
CA GLY A 56 -2.87 7.94 19.69
C GLY A 56 -2.19 7.27 18.50
N THR A 57 -2.64 7.62 17.30
CA THR A 57 -2.08 7.17 16.03
C THR A 57 -0.66 7.68 15.80
N VAL A 58 0.25 6.81 15.35
CA VAL A 58 1.59 7.20 14.88
C VAL A 58 1.94 6.53 13.55
N PHE A 59 2.87 7.15 12.83
CA PHE A 59 3.48 6.59 11.63
C PHE A 59 4.91 6.19 11.94
N LEU A 60 5.29 5.00 11.49
CA LEU A 60 6.69 4.60 11.40
C LEU A 60 7.08 4.60 9.93
N THR A 61 7.98 5.50 9.56
CA THR A 61 8.40 5.70 8.17
C THR A 61 9.85 5.30 8.01
N LEU A 62 10.13 4.45 7.03
CA LEU A 62 11.46 3.96 6.69
C LEU A 62 11.74 4.30 5.23
N GLY A 63 12.88 4.87 4.88
CA GLY A 63 13.19 5.08 3.47
C GLY A 63 14.05 6.28 3.16
N ASN A 64 14.16 6.57 1.87
CA ASN A 64 14.83 7.76 1.38
C ASN A 64 14.04 9.01 1.82
N TYR A 65 14.67 9.97 2.50
CA TYR A 65 13.99 11.20 2.93
C TYR A 65 14.02 12.31 1.86
N GLN A 66 14.87 12.20 0.82
CA GLN A 66 15.23 13.32 -0.05
C GLN A 66 14.05 13.93 -0.81
N TYR A 67 13.01 13.14 -1.06
CA TYR A 67 11.85 13.56 -1.84
C TYR A 67 10.62 13.88 -0.99
N GLY A 68 10.72 13.96 0.34
CA GLY A 68 9.61 14.37 1.22
C GLY A 68 8.48 13.34 1.38
N GLN A 69 8.68 12.11 0.90
CA GLN A 69 7.67 11.04 0.91
C GLN A 69 7.47 10.40 2.29
N LEU A 70 8.29 10.74 3.28
CA LEU A 70 8.23 10.15 4.62
C LEU A 70 7.22 10.85 5.55
N LEU A 71 6.34 11.72 5.07
CA LEU A 71 5.32 12.41 5.88
C LEU A 71 5.90 13.27 7.03
N HIS A 72 7.17 13.65 6.98
CA HIS A 72 7.78 14.54 7.95
C HIS A 72 8.87 15.40 7.32
N LYS A 73 9.12 16.56 7.92
CA LYS A 73 10.34 17.32 7.69
C LYS A 73 11.47 16.76 8.54
N ARG A 74 12.66 16.61 7.97
CA ARG A 74 13.82 16.11 8.71
C ARG A 74 14.15 17.03 9.90
N PRO A 75 14.23 16.53 11.14
CA PRO A 75 14.65 17.33 12.28
C PRO A 75 16.05 17.92 12.08
N ARG A 76 16.23 19.21 12.36
CA ARG A 76 17.51 19.93 12.08
C ARG A 76 18.70 19.32 12.84
N ASP A 77 18.45 18.72 13.99
CA ASP A 77 19.48 18.18 14.88
C ASP A 77 20.05 16.84 14.36
N ILE A 78 19.28 16.11 13.55
CA ILE A 78 19.71 14.88 12.88
C ILE A 78 20.60 15.19 11.65
N VAL A 79 20.35 16.33 10.99
CA VAL A 79 21.06 16.74 9.77
C VAL A 79 22.55 17.01 10.01
N GLN A 80 22.92 17.49 11.20
CA GLN A 80 24.30 17.91 11.48
C GLN A 80 25.25 16.72 11.71
N ASN A 81 24.74 15.54 12.06
CA ASN A 81 25.54 14.42 12.54
C ASN A 81 25.55 13.19 11.61
N MET A 82 24.90 13.25 10.44
CA MET A 82 24.91 12.14 9.48
C MET A 82 25.90 12.38 8.32
N PRO A 83 26.64 11.35 7.88
CA PRO A 83 27.39 11.40 6.63
C PRO A 83 26.49 11.79 5.46
N ASN A 84 27.01 12.60 4.54
CA ASN A 84 26.27 13.08 3.35
C ASN A 84 25.73 11.94 2.46
N ASP A 85 26.30 10.74 2.57
CA ASP A 85 25.95 9.59 1.74
C ASP A 85 24.73 8.79 2.28
N ILE A 86 24.33 9.01 3.55
CA ILE A 86 23.16 8.32 4.13
C ILE A 86 21.89 9.10 3.78
N CYS A 87 21.08 8.51 2.92
CA CYS A 87 19.81 9.08 2.47
C CYS A 87 18.60 8.40 3.14
N MET A 88 18.84 7.34 3.92
CA MET A 88 17.80 6.55 4.58
C MET A 88 17.55 7.01 6.02
N GLU A 89 16.28 7.09 6.40
CA GLU A 89 15.84 7.41 7.76
C GLU A 89 14.79 6.40 8.23
N THR A 90 14.73 6.17 9.54
CA THR A 90 13.63 5.50 10.23
C THR A 90 13.12 6.44 11.31
N LEU A 91 11.91 6.96 11.14
CA LEU A 91 11.30 7.88 12.09
C LEU A 91 9.92 7.38 12.52
N CYS A 92 9.71 7.31 13.83
CA CYS A 92 8.37 7.22 14.41
C CYS A 92 7.88 8.63 14.76
N HIS A 93 6.68 9.01 14.28
CA HIS A 93 6.14 10.36 14.44
C HIS A 93 4.60 10.43 14.27
N PRO A 94 3.87 11.37 14.92
CA PRO A 94 2.44 11.58 14.68
C PRO A 94 2.15 12.18 13.29
N LEU A 95 0.88 12.25 12.86
CA LEU A 95 0.58 13.02 11.64
C LEU A 95 0.60 14.53 11.95
N ILE A 96 1.50 15.27 11.30
CA ILE A 96 1.61 16.74 11.46
C ILE A 96 1.31 17.43 10.13
N GLN A 97 0.42 18.43 10.18
CA GLN A 97 0.12 19.30 9.05
C GLN A 97 1.20 20.35 8.85
N SER A 98 1.31 20.91 7.64
CA SER A 98 2.30 21.94 7.27
C SER A 98 2.27 23.25 8.10
N ASN A 99 1.24 23.46 8.91
CA ASN A 99 1.13 24.58 9.86
C ASN A 99 1.59 24.21 11.28
N GLY A 100 2.17 23.02 11.47
CA GLY A 100 2.59 22.48 12.77
C GLY A 100 1.45 21.95 13.63
N VAL A 101 0.21 21.92 13.12
CA VAL A 101 -0.95 21.38 13.84
C VAL A 101 -0.93 19.85 13.72
N ARG A 102 -1.01 19.16 14.85
CA ARG A 102 -1.17 17.70 14.88
C ARG A 102 -2.55 17.32 14.40
N CYS A 103 -2.62 16.33 13.52
CA CYS A 103 -3.84 15.60 13.27
C CYS A 103 -4.05 14.60 14.42
N SER A 104 -4.70 15.01 15.50
CA SER A 104 -5.19 14.05 16.49
C SER A 104 -6.39 13.29 15.94
N ASN A 105 -6.42 11.97 16.15
CA ASN A 105 -7.56 11.09 15.91
C ASN A 105 -8.08 10.94 14.46
N GLN A 106 -7.24 11.14 13.45
CA GLN A 106 -7.63 10.80 12.08
C GLN A 106 -7.41 9.31 11.81
N ASN A 107 -8.49 8.53 11.85
CA ASN A 107 -8.44 7.13 11.46
C ASN A 107 -8.12 7.05 9.95
N ILE A 108 -7.04 6.37 9.62
CA ILE A 108 -6.52 6.27 8.25
C ILE A 108 -7.22 5.10 7.57
N ARG A 109 -7.98 5.42 6.51
CA ARG A 109 -8.68 4.43 5.69
C ARG A 109 -7.74 3.77 4.69
N MET A 110 -6.81 4.54 4.13
CA MET A 110 -5.90 4.09 3.08
C MET A 110 -4.58 4.83 3.13
N ILE A 111 -3.51 4.11 2.82
CA ILE A 111 -2.17 4.66 2.57
C ILE A 111 -1.78 4.15 1.20
N GLU A 112 -1.46 5.09 0.31
CA GLU A 112 -1.00 4.78 -1.03
C GLU A 112 0.38 5.40 -1.23
N CYS A 113 1.32 4.62 -1.75
CA CYS A 113 2.69 5.04 -1.99
C CYS A 113 3.02 4.84 -3.47
N GLY A 114 3.43 5.93 -4.14
CA GLY A 114 4.07 5.85 -5.45
C GLY A 114 5.58 5.65 -5.33
N ILE A 115 6.33 5.99 -6.39
CA ILE A 115 7.81 5.93 -6.32
C ILE A 115 8.37 6.86 -5.24
N ALA A 116 7.87 8.10 -5.19
CA ALA A 116 8.33 9.13 -4.26
C ALA A 116 7.20 10.06 -3.78
N GLN A 117 5.95 9.57 -3.78
CA GLN A 117 4.80 10.25 -3.22
C GLN A 117 4.06 9.35 -2.23
N THR A 118 3.46 9.95 -1.21
CA THR A 118 2.63 9.28 -0.21
C THR A 118 1.32 10.01 -0.08
N PHE A 119 0.23 9.25 -0.15
CA PHE A 119 -1.13 9.72 0.04
C PHE A 119 -1.74 9.01 1.25
N LEU A 120 -2.36 9.80 2.12
CA LEU A 120 -3.16 9.31 3.22
C LEU A 120 -4.61 9.71 2.97
N VAL A 121 -5.51 8.73 3.00
CA VAL A 121 -6.95 8.99 2.96
C VAL A 121 -7.55 8.65 4.30
N THR A 122 -8.21 9.61 4.94
CA THR A 122 -8.87 9.41 6.23
C THR A 122 -10.25 8.78 6.06
N ILE A 123 -10.84 8.29 7.15
CA ILE A 123 -12.24 7.83 7.18
C ILE A 123 -13.24 8.95 6.82
N ASP A 124 -12.86 10.21 7.06
CA ASP A 124 -13.64 11.39 6.69
C ASP A 124 -13.44 11.80 5.22
N ASN A 125 -12.74 10.97 4.44
CA ASN A 125 -12.39 11.18 3.04
C ASN A 125 -11.55 12.45 2.81
N LEU A 126 -10.77 12.86 3.81
CA LEU A 126 -9.74 13.87 3.63
C LEU A 126 -8.49 13.21 3.05
N VAL A 127 -7.88 13.89 2.09
CA VAL A 127 -6.65 13.42 1.44
C VAL A 127 -5.49 14.29 1.87
N TYR A 128 -4.46 13.68 2.44
CA TYR A 128 -3.19 14.33 2.78
C TYR A 128 -2.08 13.77 1.92
N VAL A 129 -1.18 14.64 1.47
CA VAL A 129 -0.16 14.30 0.48
C VAL A 129 1.20 14.82 0.91
N SER A 130 2.24 14.04 0.68
CA SER A 130 3.63 14.48 0.76
C SER A 130 4.47 13.76 -0.30
N GLY A 131 5.64 14.29 -0.63
CA GLY A 131 6.53 13.70 -1.62
C GLY A 131 7.00 14.65 -2.71
N ASN A 132 7.47 14.03 -3.79
CA ASN A 132 7.89 14.68 -5.01
C ASN A 132 6.68 15.23 -5.77
N SER A 133 6.73 16.49 -6.19
CA SER A 133 5.70 17.11 -7.02
C SER A 133 6.24 17.64 -8.35
N PHE A 134 7.43 17.24 -8.79
CA PHE A 134 8.11 17.82 -9.95
C PHE A 134 7.24 17.88 -11.23
N PHE A 135 6.43 16.84 -11.47
CA PHE A 135 5.48 16.77 -12.59
C PHE A 135 4.04 17.06 -12.17
N GLY A 136 3.81 17.54 -10.94
CA GLY A 136 2.49 17.83 -10.42
C GLY A 136 1.75 16.63 -9.85
N GLN A 137 2.43 15.49 -9.64
CA GLN A 137 1.80 14.23 -9.20
C GLN A 137 1.18 14.27 -7.79
N LEU A 138 1.39 15.33 -7.01
CA LEU A 138 0.68 15.57 -5.74
C LEU A 138 -0.66 16.29 -5.93
N GLY A 139 -0.91 16.89 -7.10
CA GLY A 139 -2.14 17.64 -7.37
C GLY A 139 -2.25 18.99 -6.64
N LEU A 140 -1.14 19.57 -6.17
CA LEU A 140 -1.13 20.80 -5.37
C LEU A 140 -0.99 22.10 -6.20
N ASN A 141 -1.11 22.02 -7.53
CA ASN A 141 -0.85 23.12 -8.45
C ASN A 141 0.56 23.73 -8.37
N HIS A 142 1.56 22.94 -7.99
CA HIS A 142 2.95 23.40 -7.98
C HIS A 142 3.95 22.25 -8.08
N ALA A 143 5.16 22.58 -8.54
CA ALA A 143 6.24 21.60 -8.71
C ALA A 143 7.10 21.35 -7.45
N LYS A 144 6.77 21.99 -6.31
CA LYS A 144 7.59 21.94 -5.10
C LYS A 144 7.40 20.64 -4.32
N THR A 145 8.50 20.03 -3.92
CA THR A 145 8.52 18.90 -2.97
C THR A 145 7.87 19.27 -1.65
N VAL A 146 7.07 18.36 -1.11
CA VAL A 146 6.33 18.53 0.14
C VAL A 146 6.84 17.51 1.16
N TYR A 147 7.42 17.98 2.26
CA TYR A 147 7.95 17.10 3.31
C TYR A 147 6.93 16.81 4.41
N GLU A 148 6.20 17.84 4.84
CA GLU A 148 5.12 17.72 5.81
C GLU A 148 3.79 17.53 5.08
N PRO A 149 2.96 16.56 5.46
CA PRO A 149 1.69 16.30 4.82
C PRO A 149 0.82 17.55 4.70
N VAL A 150 0.40 17.86 3.48
CA VAL A 150 -0.51 18.95 3.16
C VAL A 150 -1.85 18.34 2.77
N ARG A 151 -2.94 18.92 3.27
CA ARG A 151 -4.29 18.54 2.83
C ARG A 151 -4.49 18.96 1.37
N LEU A 152 -4.86 18.01 0.52
CA LEU A 152 -5.28 18.28 -0.85
C LEU A 152 -6.66 18.92 -0.83
N ASN A 153 -6.70 20.23 -1.08
CA ASN A 153 -7.92 21.02 -1.11
C ASN A 153 -8.35 21.23 -2.56
N PHE A 154 -8.97 20.20 -3.14
CA PHE A 154 -9.54 20.26 -4.49
C PHE A 154 -11.05 19.99 -4.45
N ALA A 155 -11.79 20.67 -5.32
CA ALA A 155 -13.24 20.52 -5.44
C ALA A 155 -13.56 19.31 -6.32
N PHE A 156 -13.63 18.14 -5.70
CA PHE A 156 -14.08 16.92 -6.36
C PHE A 156 -15.62 16.91 -6.50
N ASP A 157 -16.12 16.23 -7.53
CA ASP A 157 -17.55 16.04 -7.75
C ASP A 157 -18.23 15.11 -6.73
N SER A 158 -17.42 14.38 -5.95
CA SER A 158 -17.79 13.47 -4.86
C SER A 158 -16.56 13.15 -4.00
N GLN A 159 -16.76 12.42 -2.90
CA GLN A 159 -15.69 12.01 -1.98
C GLN A 159 -14.68 11.08 -2.65
N ILE A 160 -13.38 11.21 -2.35
CA ILE A 160 -12.35 10.29 -2.84
C ILE A 160 -12.39 8.97 -2.07
N ILE A 161 -12.62 7.88 -2.79
CA ILE A 161 -12.70 6.52 -2.25
C ILE A 161 -11.42 5.72 -2.51
N GLU A 162 -10.64 6.05 -3.52
CA GLU A 162 -9.41 5.32 -3.86
C GLU A 162 -8.40 6.27 -4.51
N VAL A 163 -7.13 6.05 -4.19
CA VAL A 163 -5.99 6.74 -4.79
C VAL A 163 -5.05 5.66 -5.30
N SER A 164 -4.53 5.83 -6.51
CA SER A 164 -3.48 4.95 -7.04
C SER A 164 -2.34 5.80 -7.60
N CYS A 165 -1.11 5.40 -7.27
CA CYS A 165 0.08 6.16 -7.64
C CYS A 165 1.00 5.37 -8.57
N GLY A 166 1.30 5.94 -9.73
CA GLY A 166 2.37 5.45 -10.60
C GLY A 166 3.72 6.09 -10.27
N GLN A 167 4.64 6.10 -11.25
CA GLN A 167 5.97 6.68 -11.04
C GLN A 167 5.91 8.20 -10.86
N PHE A 168 5.24 8.88 -11.79
CA PHE A 168 5.13 10.35 -11.81
C PHE A 168 3.70 10.81 -12.02
N HIS A 169 2.72 9.97 -11.70
CA HIS A 169 1.30 10.27 -11.89
C HIS A 169 0.45 9.69 -10.78
N THR A 170 -0.74 10.26 -10.60
CA THR A 170 -1.70 9.87 -9.56
C THR A 170 -3.11 9.89 -10.10
N LEU A 171 -3.89 8.89 -9.70
CA LEU A 171 -5.31 8.73 -10.00
C LEU A 171 -6.10 8.90 -8.70
N PHE A 172 -7.24 9.59 -8.77
CA PHE A 172 -8.20 9.75 -7.69
C PHE A 172 -9.57 9.28 -8.17
N LEU A 173 -10.09 8.21 -7.57
CA LEU A 173 -11.43 7.71 -7.85
C LEU A 173 -12.41 8.26 -6.82
N THR A 174 -13.52 8.83 -7.30
CA THR A 174 -14.57 9.38 -6.44
C THR A 174 -15.68 8.36 -6.20
N ALA A 175 -16.48 8.53 -5.15
CA ALA A 175 -17.60 7.62 -4.83
C ALA A 175 -18.70 7.57 -5.91
N LYS A 176 -18.68 8.49 -6.89
CA LYS A 176 -19.56 8.46 -8.06
C LYS A 176 -18.96 7.68 -9.24
N GLY A 177 -17.75 7.16 -9.10
CA GLY A 177 -17.01 6.47 -10.16
C GLY A 177 -16.33 7.41 -11.16
N SER A 178 -16.23 8.70 -10.85
CA SER A 178 -15.46 9.67 -11.65
C SER A 178 -13.97 9.55 -11.31
N VAL A 179 -13.10 9.67 -12.32
CA VAL A 179 -11.65 9.62 -12.12
C VAL A 179 -11.01 10.98 -12.40
N TYR A 180 -10.26 11.47 -11.42
CA TYR A 180 -9.40 12.63 -11.56
C TYR A 180 -7.95 12.19 -11.63
N VAL A 181 -7.13 12.93 -12.37
CA VAL A 181 -5.73 12.60 -12.64
C VAL A 181 -4.83 13.81 -12.50
N CYS A 182 -3.59 13.59 -12.06
CA CYS A 182 -2.53 14.61 -12.12
C CYS A 182 -1.16 13.95 -12.29
N GLY A 183 -0.16 14.75 -12.61
CA GLY A 183 1.21 14.30 -12.85
C GLY A 183 1.57 14.25 -14.33
N TYR A 184 2.58 13.44 -14.64
CA TYR A 184 3.16 13.25 -15.96
C TYR A 184 2.24 12.42 -16.88
N ASN A 185 2.14 12.81 -18.15
CA ASN A 185 1.26 12.17 -19.14
C ASN A 185 1.93 11.97 -20.52
N TYR A 186 3.25 11.88 -20.59
CA TYR A 186 3.93 11.70 -21.88
C TYR A 186 3.56 10.39 -22.59
N TYR A 187 3.32 9.33 -21.82
CA TYR A 187 2.89 8.03 -22.32
C TYR A 187 1.36 7.93 -22.42
N SER A 188 0.64 9.05 -22.30
CA SER A 188 -0.82 9.11 -22.23
C SER A 188 -1.45 8.40 -21.02
N GLN A 189 -0.68 8.03 -19.98
CA GLN A 189 -1.17 7.29 -18.80
C GLN A 189 -2.37 7.95 -18.09
N LEU A 190 -2.51 9.26 -18.15
CA LEU A 190 -3.61 10.01 -17.53
C LEU A 190 -4.92 10.03 -18.33
N SER A 191 -4.95 9.50 -19.56
CA SER A 191 -6.16 9.51 -20.40
C SER A 191 -6.67 10.94 -20.73
N ILE A 192 -5.77 11.90 -20.83
CA ILE A 192 -6.05 13.30 -21.21
C ILE A 192 -5.11 13.76 -22.34
N SER A 193 -5.42 14.91 -22.93
CA SER A 193 -4.65 15.49 -24.05
C SER A 193 -3.35 16.18 -23.63
N GLU A 194 -3.30 16.70 -22.41
CA GLU A 194 -2.21 17.49 -21.88
C GLU A 194 -1.03 16.60 -21.50
N THR A 195 0.21 17.05 -21.72
CA THR A 195 1.41 16.23 -21.47
C THR A 195 1.73 16.03 -19.99
N TRP A 196 1.13 16.83 -19.11
CA TRP A 196 1.16 16.69 -17.65
C TRP A 196 0.15 17.67 -17.04
N MET A 197 -0.29 17.42 -15.80
CA MET A 197 -1.22 18.28 -15.05
C MET A 197 -0.76 18.47 -13.61
N MET A 198 -0.79 19.72 -13.11
CA MET A 198 -0.43 20.02 -11.72
C MET A 198 -1.60 20.01 -10.75
N GLU A 199 -2.82 20.06 -11.25
CA GLU A 199 -4.05 19.97 -10.48
C GLU A 199 -4.82 18.70 -10.86
N PRO A 200 -5.56 18.08 -9.92
CA PRO A 200 -6.47 17.00 -10.24
C PRO A 200 -7.43 17.41 -11.35
N THR A 201 -7.40 16.67 -12.45
CA THR A 201 -8.15 16.97 -13.66
C THR A 201 -9.10 15.82 -13.96
N LEU A 202 -10.38 16.12 -14.20
CA LEU A 202 -11.37 15.08 -14.51
C LEU A 202 -11.05 14.44 -15.87
N VAL A 203 -10.98 13.10 -15.90
CA VAL A 203 -10.92 12.33 -17.14
C VAL A 203 -12.32 12.32 -17.76
N LYS A 204 -12.46 12.94 -18.93
CA LYS A 204 -13.72 13.01 -19.66
C LYS A 204 -14.01 11.72 -20.44
N ASP A 205 -15.28 11.51 -20.74
CA ASP A 205 -15.76 10.42 -21.60
C ASP A 205 -15.33 9.02 -21.11
N LEU A 206 -15.19 8.86 -19.79
CA LEU A 206 -14.92 7.58 -19.14
C LEU A 206 -16.21 7.08 -18.49
N ASP A 207 -16.56 5.82 -18.73
CA ASP A 207 -17.69 5.18 -18.05
C ASP A 207 -17.44 5.12 -16.53
N THR A 208 -18.50 4.83 -15.76
CA THR A 208 -18.40 4.76 -14.30
C THR A 208 -17.38 3.69 -13.86
N ILE A 209 -16.28 4.14 -13.30
CA ILE A 209 -15.18 3.30 -12.84
C ILE A 209 -15.45 2.77 -11.43
N HIS A 210 -15.07 1.52 -11.21
CA HIS A 210 -15.16 0.81 -9.93
C HIS A 210 -13.82 0.78 -9.18
N HIS A 211 -12.70 0.59 -9.90
CA HIS A 211 -11.34 0.62 -9.33
C HIS A 211 -10.31 1.24 -10.30
N VAL A 212 -9.23 1.78 -9.74
CA VAL A 212 -8.11 2.38 -10.50
C VAL A 212 -6.79 1.76 -10.08
N TYR A 213 -5.94 1.44 -11.05
CA TYR A 213 -4.62 0.88 -10.79
C TYR A 213 -3.55 1.58 -11.60
N SER A 214 -2.36 1.72 -11.05
CA SER A 214 -1.24 2.40 -11.69
C SER A 214 -0.01 1.51 -11.72
N GLY A 215 0.54 1.28 -12.92
CA GLY A 215 1.94 0.89 -13.06
C GLY A 215 2.83 2.13 -13.10
N GLN A 216 4.10 1.97 -13.46
CA GLN A 216 4.98 3.15 -13.56
C GLN A 216 4.57 4.09 -14.70
N ARG A 217 4.27 3.52 -15.87
CA ARG A 217 4.01 4.24 -17.14
C ARG A 217 2.61 4.01 -17.73
N PHE A 218 1.76 3.27 -17.02
CA PHE A 218 0.41 2.97 -17.46
C PHE A 218 -0.59 3.02 -16.30
N THR A 219 -1.86 3.07 -16.66
CA THR A 219 -3.02 3.08 -15.79
C THR A 219 -4.01 2.02 -16.28
N LEU A 220 -4.69 1.38 -15.34
CA LEU A 220 -5.80 0.49 -15.58
C LEU A 220 -7.06 1.07 -14.95
N PHE A 221 -8.16 1.05 -15.71
CA PHE A 221 -9.49 1.38 -15.20
C PHE A 221 -10.35 0.13 -15.18
N GLN A 222 -10.90 -0.22 -14.02
CA GLN A 222 -11.90 -1.28 -13.91
C GLN A 222 -13.30 -0.68 -13.96
N THR A 223 -14.09 -1.06 -14.95
CA THR A 223 -15.51 -0.69 -15.05
C THR A 223 -16.38 -1.50 -14.09
N HIS A 224 -17.65 -1.10 -13.90
CA HIS A 224 -18.59 -1.82 -13.03
C HIS A 224 -18.88 -3.27 -13.48
N ASP A 225 -18.78 -3.57 -14.77
CA ASP A 225 -18.91 -4.93 -15.30
C ASP A 225 -17.60 -5.73 -15.17
N GLY A 226 -16.53 -5.11 -14.65
CA GLY A 226 -15.19 -5.65 -14.41
C GLY A 226 -14.35 -5.87 -15.66
N THR A 227 -14.63 -5.14 -16.73
CA THR A 227 -13.67 -4.94 -17.81
C THR A 227 -12.49 -4.11 -17.30
N ILE A 228 -11.27 -4.52 -17.66
CA ILE A 228 -10.05 -3.75 -17.41
C ILE A 228 -9.64 -3.05 -18.70
N LEU A 229 -9.61 -1.72 -18.65
CA LEU A 229 -9.16 -0.85 -19.73
C LEU A 229 -7.72 -0.40 -19.45
N LEU A 230 -6.81 -0.69 -20.36
CA LEU A 230 -5.41 -0.27 -20.31
C LEU A 230 -5.22 1.08 -21.02
N ASN A 231 -4.49 1.96 -20.36
CA ASN A 231 -4.10 3.23 -20.89
C ASN A 231 -2.63 3.54 -20.52
N GLY A 232 -1.83 4.11 -21.41
CA GLY A 232 -0.40 4.34 -21.15
C GLY A 232 0.53 3.50 -22.03
N ASP A 233 1.79 3.36 -21.61
CA ASP A 233 2.77 2.50 -22.29
C ASP A 233 3.21 1.36 -21.36
N ILE A 234 2.87 0.13 -21.74
CA ILE A 234 3.29 -1.11 -21.09
C ILE A 234 4.27 -1.91 -21.96
N GLU A 235 4.38 -1.57 -23.24
CA GLU A 235 5.22 -2.27 -24.22
C GLU A 235 6.60 -1.61 -24.36
N GLU A 236 6.86 -0.50 -23.67
CA GLU A 236 7.98 0.46 -23.81
C GLU A 236 8.33 0.77 -25.27
N THR A 237 7.30 0.92 -26.09
CA THR A 237 7.46 1.34 -27.49
C THR A 237 7.49 2.86 -27.63
N ASN A 238 7.23 3.60 -26.54
CA ASN A 238 6.88 5.02 -26.53
C ASN A 238 5.62 5.32 -27.36
N LEU A 239 4.80 4.31 -27.65
CA LEU A 239 3.52 4.46 -28.33
C LEU A 239 2.41 4.24 -27.29
N PRO A 240 1.59 5.27 -27.01
CA PRO A 240 0.54 5.15 -26.01
C PRO A 240 -0.57 4.20 -26.48
N VAL A 241 -0.99 3.32 -25.59
CA VAL A 241 -2.26 2.59 -25.68
C VAL A 241 -3.35 3.47 -25.07
N ASN A 242 -4.47 3.63 -25.76
CA ASN A 242 -5.59 4.45 -25.28
C ASN A 242 -6.83 3.59 -25.01
N ARG A 243 -7.14 3.41 -23.71
CA ARG A 243 -8.33 2.70 -23.19
C ARG A 243 -8.61 1.36 -23.89
N LYS A 244 -7.57 0.58 -24.19
CA LYS A 244 -7.69 -0.73 -24.82
C LYS A 244 -8.28 -1.72 -23.79
N PRO A 245 -9.42 -2.38 -24.06
CA PRO A 245 -9.89 -3.45 -23.21
C PRO A 245 -8.89 -4.61 -23.29
N VAL A 246 -8.33 -4.98 -22.15
CA VAL A 246 -7.30 -6.04 -22.04
C VAL A 246 -7.75 -7.24 -21.24
N PHE A 247 -8.82 -7.12 -20.46
CA PHE A 247 -9.40 -8.22 -19.71
C PHE A 247 -10.89 -7.97 -19.49
N VAL A 248 -11.70 -9.02 -19.54
CA VAL A 248 -13.12 -8.99 -19.21
C VAL A 248 -13.34 -10.06 -18.15
N GLN A 249 -13.79 -9.65 -16.96
CA GLN A 249 -14.02 -10.61 -15.88
C GLN A 249 -15.13 -11.61 -16.24
N ASP A 250 -15.02 -12.81 -15.69
CA ASP A 250 -16.14 -13.73 -15.60
C ASP A 250 -17.06 -13.25 -14.44
N PRO A 251 -18.36 -13.00 -14.66
CA PRO A 251 -19.28 -12.59 -13.60
C PRO A 251 -19.38 -13.60 -12.43
N THR A 252 -19.03 -14.86 -12.66
CA THR A 252 -19.00 -15.93 -11.64
C THR A 252 -17.69 -15.98 -10.86
N ASP A 253 -16.66 -15.27 -11.32
CA ASP A 253 -15.35 -15.19 -10.67
C ASP A 253 -14.81 -13.75 -10.69
N PRO A 254 -15.38 -12.86 -9.85
CA PRO A 254 -15.02 -11.45 -9.84
C PRO A 254 -13.54 -11.21 -9.56
N ILE A 255 -13.04 -10.07 -10.03
CA ILE A 255 -11.68 -9.62 -9.71
C ILE A 255 -11.59 -9.37 -8.19
N ARG A 256 -10.54 -9.93 -7.58
CA ARG A 256 -10.19 -9.77 -6.17
C ARG A 256 -9.11 -8.70 -5.97
N ARG A 257 -8.10 -8.68 -6.85
CA ARG A 257 -6.98 -7.74 -6.79
C ARG A 257 -6.35 -7.59 -8.17
N VAL A 258 -5.85 -6.39 -8.46
CA VAL A 258 -4.91 -6.16 -9.55
C VAL A 258 -3.63 -5.58 -8.94
N ALA A 259 -2.48 -6.15 -9.27
CA ALA A 259 -1.18 -5.66 -8.87
C ALA A 259 -0.38 -5.23 -10.10
N CYS A 260 0.23 -4.05 -10.05
CA CYS A 260 0.96 -3.47 -11.17
C CYS A 260 2.44 -3.30 -10.81
N GLY A 261 3.32 -3.72 -11.71
CA GLY A 261 4.76 -3.45 -11.66
C GLY A 261 5.15 -2.26 -12.55
N ASP A 262 6.37 -2.28 -13.08
CA ASP A 262 6.83 -1.25 -14.02
C ASP A 262 6.04 -1.34 -15.33
N CYS A 263 6.13 -2.50 -16.00
CA CYS A 263 5.53 -2.77 -17.30
C CYS A 263 4.80 -4.13 -17.34
N HIS A 264 4.31 -4.59 -16.20
CA HIS A 264 3.45 -5.78 -16.09
C HIS A 264 2.35 -5.58 -15.07
N PHE A 265 1.29 -6.37 -15.17
CA PHE A 265 0.28 -6.45 -14.13
C PHE A 265 -0.29 -7.86 -14.02
N ILE A 266 -0.86 -8.14 -12.86
CA ILE A 266 -1.42 -9.43 -12.49
C ILE A 266 -2.82 -9.22 -11.97
N ILE A 267 -3.79 -9.96 -12.52
CA ILE A 267 -5.18 -9.97 -12.07
C ILE A 267 -5.41 -11.26 -11.28
N LEU A 268 -5.82 -11.12 -10.02
CA LEU A 268 -6.25 -12.21 -9.17
C LEU A 268 -7.77 -12.17 -9.02
N THR A 269 -8.44 -13.30 -9.19
CA THR A 269 -9.89 -13.44 -8.99
C THR A 269 -10.26 -14.02 -7.62
N GLN A 270 -11.54 -14.02 -7.26
CA GLN A 270 -12.02 -14.54 -5.98
C GLN A 270 -11.88 -16.07 -5.84
N LEU A 271 -11.97 -16.81 -6.95
CA LEU A 271 -11.70 -18.25 -6.99
C LEU A 271 -10.19 -18.57 -7.05
N GLY A 272 -9.34 -17.54 -7.04
CA GLY A 272 -7.89 -17.67 -7.03
C GLY A 272 -7.27 -17.85 -8.42
N ARG A 273 -8.00 -17.62 -9.51
CA ARG A 273 -7.39 -17.63 -10.86
C ARG A 273 -6.48 -16.41 -11.00
N VAL A 274 -5.35 -16.61 -11.68
CA VAL A 274 -4.33 -15.59 -11.86
C VAL A 274 -4.14 -15.36 -13.35
N TYR A 275 -4.32 -14.13 -13.80
CA TYR A 275 -4.03 -13.72 -15.17
C TYR A 275 -2.86 -12.75 -15.19
N VAL A 276 -2.01 -12.89 -16.20
CA VAL A 276 -0.74 -12.17 -16.30
C VAL A 276 -0.68 -11.42 -17.62
N PHE A 277 -0.09 -10.23 -17.61
CA PHE A 277 0.02 -9.37 -18.78
C PHE A 277 1.22 -8.43 -18.66
N GLY A 278 1.87 -8.14 -19.78
CA GLY A 278 2.94 -7.17 -19.92
C GLY A 278 4.29 -7.79 -20.25
N ARG A 279 5.34 -7.01 -20.00
CA ARG A 279 6.73 -7.43 -20.23
C ARG A 279 7.20 -8.50 -19.25
N ASN A 280 8.09 -9.36 -19.71
CA ASN A 280 8.49 -10.56 -18.97
C ASN A 280 9.99 -10.89 -19.09
N TYR A 281 10.87 -9.94 -19.45
CA TYR A 281 12.31 -10.21 -19.59
C TYR A 281 12.98 -10.78 -18.35
N SER A 282 12.43 -10.49 -17.16
CA SER A 282 12.91 -11.03 -15.89
C SER A 282 12.09 -12.21 -15.38
N GLY A 283 11.13 -12.75 -16.17
CA GLY A 283 10.28 -13.85 -15.73
C GLY A 283 9.23 -13.45 -14.67
N ALA A 284 8.90 -12.16 -14.56
CA ALA A 284 7.99 -11.61 -13.55
C ALA A 284 6.53 -12.09 -13.70
N LEU A 285 6.18 -12.72 -14.83
CA LEU A 285 4.87 -13.34 -15.04
C LEU A 285 4.77 -14.78 -14.53
N GLY A 286 5.91 -15.42 -14.20
CA GLY A 286 5.91 -16.76 -13.61
C GLY A 286 5.60 -17.92 -14.58
N LEU A 287 5.62 -17.67 -15.89
CA LEU A 287 5.23 -18.61 -16.96
C LEU A 287 6.28 -19.68 -17.31
N GLY A 288 7.46 -19.64 -16.71
CA GLY A 288 8.59 -20.53 -17.04
C GLY A 288 9.40 -20.10 -18.27
N HIS A 289 9.12 -18.92 -18.83
CA HIS A 289 9.88 -18.29 -19.90
C HIS A 289 9.95 -16.76 -19.69
N THR A 290 10.71 -16.08 -20.56
CA THR A 290 10.94 -14.62 -20.49
C THR A 290 10.30 -13.83 -21.64
N GLU A 291 9.53 -14.50 -22.51
CA GLU A 291 8.76 -13.82 -23.56
C GLU A 291 7.63 -12.96 -23.00
N ASP A 292 7.47 -11.76 -23.55
CA ASP A 292 6.41 -10.81 -23.22
C ASP A 292 5.03 -11.35 -23.59
N VAL A 293 3.99 -10.92 -22.86
CA VAL A 293 2.62 -11.41 -23.05
C VAL A 293 1.64 -10.25 -23.04
N PHE A 294 1.05 -9.94 -24.21
CA PHE A 294 0.08 -8.84 -24.36
C PHE A 294 -1.33 -9.31 -24.73
N ASP A 295 -1.60 -10.60 -24.48
CA ASP A 295 -2.90 -11.25 -24.54
C ASP A 295 -3.24 -11.87 -23.19
N VAL A 296 -4.53 -12.01 -22.87
CA VAL A 296 -4.98 -12.61 -21.59
C VAL A 296 -4.43 -14.03 -21.46
N THR A 297 -3.52 -14.21 -20.51
CA THR A 297 -2.91 -15.52 -20.23
C THR A 297 -3.16 -15.90 -18.77
N GLU A 298 -3.77 -17.05 -18.55
CA GLU A 298 -3.97 -17.60 -17.21
C GLU A 298 -2.71 -18.35 -16.76
N LEU A 299 -2.19 -18.00 -15.59
CA LEU A 299 -1.07 -18.67 -14.95
C LEU A 299 -1.54 -19.98 -14.31
N SER A 300 -1.03 -21.11 -14.81
CA SER A 300 -1.21 -22.40 -14.16
C SER A 300 -0.23 -22.56 -13.00
N TYR A 301 -0.74 -22.57 -11.77
CA TYR A 301 0.07 -22.75 -10.55
C TYR A 301 -0.37 -23.95 -9.70
N LYS A 302 -1.45 -24.65 -10.09
CA LYS A 302 -2.06 -25.72 -9.25
C LYS A 302 -1.16 -26.93 -9.04
N ASP A 303 -0.17 -27.14 -9.91
CA ASP A 303 0.83 -28.19 -9.74
C ASP A 303 1.96 -27.77 -8.77
N ILE A 304 2.05 -26.48 -8.43
CA ILE A 304 3.11 -25.87 -7.63
C ILE A 304 2.60 -25.51 -6.23
N VAL A 305 1.37 -25.03 -6.15
CA VAL A 305 0.67 -24.75 -4.89
C VAL A 305 -0.01 -26.03 -4.41
N LYS A 306 0.01 -26.29 -3.10
CA LYS A 306 -0.67 -27.45 -2.51
C LYS A 306 -2.14 -27.47 -2.92
N SER A 307 -2.67 -28.65 -3.25
CA SER A 307 -3.99 -28.82 -3.88
C SER A 307 -5.19 -28.33 -3.06
N ASP A 308 -5.00 -28.06 -1.77
CA ASP A 308 -6.03 -27.64 -0.82
C ASP A 308 -6.02 -26.14 -0.50
N THR A 309 -5.11 -25.36 -1.09
CA THR A 309 -5.03 -23.90 -0.90
C THR A 309 -5.12 -23.15 -2.23
N ILE A 310 -5.44 -21.86 -2.16
CA ILE A 310 -5.53 -20.95 -3.31
C ILE A 310 -4.71 -19.71 -3.03
N ILE A 311 -4.27 -19.03 -4.10
CA ILE A 311 -3.72 -17.68 -4.01
C ILE A 311 -4.86 -16.73 -3.60
N VAL A 312 -4.61 -15.93 -2.55
CA VAL A 312 -5.56 -14.93 -2.03
C VAL A 312 -5.01 -13.52 -2.08
N ASP A 313 -3.74 -13.36 -2.47
CA ASP A 313 -3.08 -12.09 -2.63
C ASP A 313 -1.98 -12.14 -3.70
N VAL A 314 -1.79 -11.03 -4.39
CA VAL A 314 -0.70 -10.78 -5.33
C VAL A 314 -0.17 -9.34 -5.15
N GLN A 315 1.15 -9.19 -5.25
CA GLN A 315 1.84 -7.90 -5.25
C GLN A 315 2.91 -7.89 -6.33
N CYS A 316 3.16 -6.72 -6.90
CA CYS A 316 4.20 -6.52 -7.90
C CYS A 316 5.17 -5.44 -7.42
N GLY A 317 6.46 -5.68 -7.58
CA GLY A 317 7.44 -4.60 -7.67
C GLY A 317 7.75 -4.31 -9.14
N ASP A 318 8.88 -3.66 -9.43
CA ASP A 318 9.21 -3.27 -10.81
C ASP A 318 9.29 -4.44 -11.77
N SER A 319 9.93 -5.52 -11.33
CA SER A 319 10.21 -6.69 -12.16
C SER A 319 10.15 -8.00 -11.37
N HIS A 320 9.39 -8.01 -10.27
CA HIS A 320 9.14 -9.20 -9.48
C HIS A 320 7.69 -9.24 -9.01
N THR A 321 7.20 -10.45 -8.76
CA THR A 321 5.82 -10.70 -8.36
C THR A 321 5.80 -11.65 -7.19
N MET A 322 5.01 -11.29 -6.17
CA MET A 322 4.78 -12.08 -4.97
C MET A 322 3.34 -12.56 -4.93
N PHE A 323 3.16 -13.83 -4.58
CA PHE A 323 1.86 -14.46 -4.41
C PHE A 323 1.75 -15.00 -2.99
N ARG A 324 0.64 -14.74 -2.33
CA ARG A 324 0.34 -15.31 -1.00
C ARG A 324 -0.89 -16.19 -1.07
N THR A 325 -0.75 -17.38 -0.52
CA THR A 325 -1.84 -18.35 -0.39
C THR A 325 -2.65 -18.13 0.88
N ARG A 326 -3.82 -18.77 0.97
CA ARG A 326 -4.73 -18.62 2.13
C ARG A 326 -4.10 -19.06 3.45
N ASP A 327 -3.35 -20.14 3.43
CA ASP A 327 -2.57 -20.66 4.56
C ASP A 327 -1.33 -19.81 4.86
N GLY A 328 -1.03 -18.82 4.01
CA GLY A 328 0.02 -17.84 4.24
C GLY A 328 1.39 -18.27 3.75
N MET A 329 1.48 -19.26 2.85
CA MET A 329 2.69 -19.60 2.08
C MET A 329 2.97 -18.52 1.03
N ILE A 330 4.25 -18.23 0.78
CA ILE A 330 4.68 -17.20 -0.17
C ILE A 330 5.36 -17.87 -1.36
N TYR A 331 4.86 -17.53 -2.54
CA TYR A 331 5.45 -17.88 -3.81
C TYR A 331 5.89 -16.61 -4.53
N GLY A 332 6.84 -16.73 -5.46
CA GLY A 332 7.25 -15.57 -6.25
C GLY A 332 8.00 -15.95 -7.51
N CYS A 333 8.16 -14.96 -8.37
CA CYS A 333 8.90 -15.01 -9.63
C CYS A 333 9.41 -13.61 -9.98
N GLY A 334 10.30 -13.54 -10.96
CA GLY A 334 10.90 -12.31 -11.44
C GLY A 334 12.35 -12.11 -11.01
N TYR A 335 12.80 -10.86 -11.14
CA TYR A 335 14.15 -10.41 -10.85
C TYR A 335 14.50 -10.56 -9.37
N ASN A 336 15.74 -10.98 -9.06
CA ASN A 336 16.17 -11.22 -7.67
C ASN A 336 17.61 -10.76 -7.37
N THR A 337 18.26 -9.96 -8.21
CA THR A 337 19.66 -9.53 -7.94
C THR A 337 19.77 -8.63 -6.73
N LYS A 338 18.67 -8.01 -6.29
CA LYS A 338 18.59 -7.20 -5.08
C LYS A 338 18.14 -7.98 -3.85
N GLY A 339 17.77 -9.26 -3.99
CA GLY A 339 17.18 -10.06 -2.93
C GLY A 339 15.68 -9.83 -2.73
N GLN A 340 15.00 -9.16 -3.66
CA GLN A 340 13.58 -8.82 -3.54
C GLN A 340 12.68 -10.04 -3.39
N LEU A 341 13.09 -11.22 -3.87
CA LEU A 341 12.36 -12.48 -3.65
C LEU A 341 12.58 -13.09 -2.25
N GLY A 342 13.51 -12.56 -1.45
CA GLY A 342 13.81 -13.12 -0.13
C GLY A 342 14.47 -14.50 -0.18
N ILE A 343 15.06 -14.86 -1.32
CA ILE A 343 15.85 -16.08 -1.48
C ILE A 343 17.26 -15.73 -1.94
N PRO A 344 18.27 -16.57 -1.62
CA PRO A 344 19.63 -16.34 -2.06
C PRO A 344 19.72 -16.16 -3.58
N HIS A 345 20.50 -15.18 -4.02
CA HIS A 345 20.80 -14.98 -5.42
C HIS A 345 21.75 -16.09 -5.93
N SER A 346 21.43 -16.68 -7.07
CA SER A 346 22.32 -17.60 -7.79
C SER A 346 23.20 -16.80 -8.75
N GLU A 347 24.53 -16.97 -8.68
CA GLU A 347 25.47 -16.32 -9.64
C GLU A 347 25.19 -16.67 -11.11
N LYS A 348 24.40 -17.72 -11.38
CA LYS A 348 24.04 -18.16 -12.73
C LYS A 348 22.71 -17.62 -13.24
N GLU A 349 21.78 -17.26 -12.35
CA GLU A 349 20.43 -16.84 -12.70
C GLU A 349 20.00 -15.64 -11.83
N ASN A 350 19.86 -14.49 -12.50
CA ASN A 350 19.48 -13.21 -11.88
C ASN A 350 17.98 -13.11 -11.56
N PHE A 351 17.19 -14.10 -11.96
CA PHE A 351 15.74 -14.09 -11.87
C PHE A 351 15.18 -15.52 -11.79
N VAL A 352 13.90 -15.62 -11.44
CA VAL A 352 13.13 -16.87 -11.38
C VAL A 352 11.93 -16.74 -12.32
N ALA A 353 11.93 -17.47 -13.44
CA ALA A 353 10.86 -17.35 -14.44
C ALA A 353 9.60 -18.17 -14.15
N THR A 354 9.66 -19.12 -13.22
CA THR A 354 8.54 -19.97 -12.81
C THR A 354 8.07 -19.56 -11.42
N ILE A 355 6.76 -19.54 -11.16
CA ILE A 355 6.28 -19.37 -9.78
C ILE A 355 6.91 -20.44 -8.87
N THR A 356 7.58 -20.00 -7.80
CA THR A 356 8.40 -20.87 -6.94
C THR A 356 8.02 -20.66 -5.48
N ASP A 357 7.94 -21.75 -4.70
CA ASP A 357 7.82 -21.66 -3.25
C ASP A 357 9.09 -21.04 -2.66
N LEU A 358 8.95 -19.84 -2.10
CA LEU A 358 10.08 -19.07 -1.58
C LEU A 358 10.45 -19.46 -0.15
N LYS A 359 9.66 -20.31 0.51
CA LYS A 359 9.92 -20.81 1.88
C LYS A 359 10.18 -19.67 2.87
N ILE A 360 9.49 -18.55 2.72
CA ILE A 360 9.63 -17.36 3.58
C ILE A 360 9.30 -17.70 5.04
N GLN A 361 8.33 -18.58 5.27
CA GLN A 361 7.89 -19.01 6.60
C GLN A 361 8.98 -19.81 7.32
N GLU A 362 9.83 -20.54 6.59
CA GLU A 362 11.00 -21.23 7.16
C GLU A 362 12.03 -20.22 7.69
N HIS A 363 12.09 -19.02 7.09
CA HIS A 363 12.97 -17.94 7.50
C HIS A 363 12.38 -17.09 8.64
N THR A 364 11.09 -16.77 8.58
CA THR A 364 10.43 -15.92 9.58
C THR A 364 9.96 -16.70 10.81
N GLY A 365 9.77 -18.02 10.70
CA GLY A 365 9.21 -18.86 11.76
C GLY A 365 7.70 -18.68 11.98
N HIS A 366 7.05 -17.85 11.16
CA HIS A 366 5.68 -17.38 11.38
C HIS A 366 4.87 -17.34 10.08
N ARG A 367 3.54 -17.43 10.20
CA ARG A 367 2.64 -17.35 9.05
C ARG A 367 2.64 -15.92 8.52
N ILE A 368 2.71 -15.76 7.19
CA ILE A 368 2.65 -14.43 6.56
C ILE A 368 1.18 -14.03 6.36
N THR A 369 0.82 -12.85 6.84
CA THR A 369 -0.53 -12.29 6.81
C THR A 369 -0.69 -11.20 5.76
N ASP A 370 0.37 -10.42 5.49
CA ASP A 370 0.40 -9.42 4.44
C ASP A 370 1.78 -9.37 3.74
N VAL A 371 1.77 -9.00 2.47
CA VAL A 371 2.97 -8.77 1.65
C VAL A 371 2.79 -7.45 0.93
N ARG A 372 3.86 -6.66 0.84
CA ARG A 372 3.90 -5.42 0.06
C ARG A 372 5.21 -5.35 -0.71
N CYS A 373 5.13 -5.06 -2.00
CA CYS A 373 6.29 -4.91 -2.85
C CYS A 373 6.55 -3.43 -3.10
N GLY A 374 7.81 -3.02 -2.95
CA GLY A 374 8.31 -1.78 -3.50
C GLY A 374 9.00 -2.02 -4.83
N ARG A 375 9.82 -1.07 -5.25
CA ARG A 375 10.58 -1.14 -6.50
C ARG A 375 11.42 -2.41 -6.61
N GLU A 376 12.33 -2.55 -5.64
CA GLU A 376 13.34 -3.60 -5.55
C GLU A 376 13.35 -4.27 -4.17
N CYS A 377 12.26 -4.15 -3.41
CA CYS A 377 12.11 -4.72 -2.08
C CYS A 377 10.75 -5.35 -1.84
N THR A 378 10.69 -6.24 -0.85
CA THR A 378 9.46 -6.84 -0.35
C THR A 378 9.42 -6.73 1.17
N VAL A 379 8.26 -6.35 1.69
CA VAL A 379 7.96 -6.28 3.11
C VAL A 379 6.92 -7.36 3.43
N PHE A 380 7.20 -8.17 4.45
CA PHE A 380 6.35 -9.26 4.93
C PHE A 380 5.85 -8.94 6.33
N LEU A 381 4.54 -9.07 6.57
CA LEU A 381 3.94 -9.03 7.89
C LEU A 381 3.58 -10.43 8.34
N THR A 382 3.94 -10.76 9.58
CA THR A 382 3.59 -12.05 10.18
C THR A 382 2.32 -11.98 11.03
N ASP A 383 1.76 -13.13 11.37
CA ASP A 383 0.70 -13.30 12.37
C ASP A 383 1.10 -12.91 13.80
N LYS A 384 2.40 -12.66 14.04
CA LYS A 384 2.94 -12.13 15.30
C LYS A 384 3.16 -10.62 15.27
N ASN A 385 2.62 -9.92 14.27
CA ASN A 385 2.79 -8.47 14.10
C ASN A 385 4.28 -8.08 13.97
N GLU A 386 5.06 -8.94 13.31
CA GLU A 386 6.48 -8.72 13.04
C GLU A 386 6.69 -8.41 11.55
N ILE A 387 7.58 -7.47 11.27
CA ILE A 387 7.94 -7.07 9.91
C ILE A 387 9.27 -7.70 9.52
N PHE A 388 9.31 -8.28 8.34
CA PHE A 388 10.55 -8.71 7.69
C PHE A 388 10.69 -7.98 6.35
N ILE A 389 11.92 -7.62 5.98
CA ILE A 389 12.22 -6.92 4.73
C ILE A 389 13.29 -7.70 3.97
N SER A 390 13.08 -7.87 2.67
CA SER A 390 14.09 -8.35 1.72
C SER A 390 14.19 -7.39 0.53
N GLY A 391 15.26 -7.51 -0.25
CA GLY A 391 15.51 -6.62 -1.37
C GLY A 391 16.29 -5.37 -0.96
N GLN A 392 16.14 -4.30 -1.73
CA GLN A 392 16.82 -3.02 -1.55
C GLN A 392 15.82 -1.87 -1.59
N LEU A 393 15.90 -0.95 -0.63
CA LEU A 393 15.06 0.27 -0.62
C LEU A 393 15.69 1.44 -1.38
N TRP A 394 16.98 1.73 -1.21
CA TRP A 394 17.63 2.87 -1.89
C TRP A 394 19.14 2.71 -2.05
N ARG A 395 19.67 2.76 -3.29
CA ARG A 395 21.12 2.83 -3.62
C ARG A 395 22.03 2.01 -2.70
N ASP A 396 21.92 0.69 -2.76
CA ASP A 396 22.60 -0.33 -1.94
C ASP A 396 22.32 -0.24 -0.41
N GLN A 397 21.59 0.78 0.05
CA GLN A 397 21.12 0.91 1.42
C GLN A 397 19.85 0.06 1.61
N CYS A 398 19.84 -0.64 2.74
CA CYS A 398 18.82 -1.60 3.14
C CYS A 398 18.74 -2.80 2.19
N PHE A 399 19.88 -3.19 1.60
CA PHE A 399 20.00 -4.42 0.84
C PHE A 399 19.99 -5.65 1.77
N GLN A 400 19.00 -6.52 1.59
CA GLN A 400 18.79 -7.73 2.38
C GLN A 400 18.45 -8.89 1.44
N GLN A 401 19.39 -9.84 1.27
CA GLN A 401 19.15 -10.99 0.39
C GLN A 401 18.10 -11.95 0.93
N LYS A 402 17.99 -12.05 2.26
CA LYS A 402 17.02 -12.88 2.96
C LYS A 402 16.04 -11.99 3.71
N PRO A 403 14.84 -12.48 4.07
CA PRO A 403 13.92 -11.75 4.92
C PRO A 403 14.60 -11.47 6.26
N THR A 404 14.89 -10.21 6.52
CA THR A 404 15.54 -9.76 7.75
C THR A 404 14.51 -9.07 8.62
N LYS A 405 14.43 -9.47 9.89
CA LYS A 405 13.47 -8.89 10.83
C LYS A 405 13.80 -7.42 11.07
N PHE A 406 12.79 -6.58 10.91
CA PHE A 406 12.87 -5.16 11.24
C PHE A 406 12.42 -4.95 12.69
N HIS A 407 13.34 -4.48 13.53
CA HIS A 407 13.08 -4.25 14.95
C HIS A 407 12.87 -2.76 15.23
N HIS A 408 11.80 -2.45 15.96
CA HIS A 408 11.58 -1.12 16.52
C HIS A 408 10.84 -1.25 17.87
N PRO A 409 11.27 -0.55 18.95
CA PRO A 409 10.63 -0.64 20.27
C PRO A 409 9.14 -0.27 20.28
N ILE A 410 8.70 0.56 19.32
CA ILE A 410 7.28 0.96 19.19
C ILE A 410 6.34 -0.24 19.01
N PHE A 411 6.81 -1.34 18.41
CA PHE A 411 6.00 -2.54 18.20
C PHE A 411 5.65 -3.25 19.52
N GLU A 412 6.28 -2.91 20.64
CA GLU A 412 5.87 -3.39 21.96
C GLU A 412 4.60 -2.67 22.46
N LYS A 413 4.41 -1.42 22.05
CA LYS A 413 3.33 -0.53 22.52
C LYS A 413 2.18 -0.40 21.51
N LYS A 414 2.45 -0.55 20.21
CA LYS A 414 1.51 -0.29 19.12
C LYS A 414 1.39 -1.48 18.15
N ASN A 415 0.21 -1.66 17.57
CA ASN A 415 -0.08 -2.65 16.54
C ASN A 415 0.07 -2.07 15.14
N ILE A 416 0.45 -2.91 14.18
CA ILE A 416 0.49 -2.56 12.77
C ILE A 416 -0.92 -2.70 12.22
N CYS A 417 -1.52 -1.56 11.89
CA CYS A 417 -2.87 -1.50 11.34
C CYS A 417 -2.85 -1.54 9.81
N SER A 418 -1.84 -0.92 9.18
CA SER A 418 -1.66 -0.96 7.73
C SER A 418 -0.21 -0.66 7.35
N MET A 419 0.19 -1.10 6.16
CA MET A 419 1.49 -0.82 5.58
C MET A 419 1.35 -0.49 4.10
N ALA A 420 2.11 0.49 3.64
CA ALA A 420 2.30 0.77 2.22
C ALA A 420 3.79 0.87 1.92
N VAL A 421 4.18 0.40 0.74
CA VAL A 421 5.56 0.41 0.27
C VAL A 421 5.58 1.13 -1.05
N GLY A 422 6.36 2.20 -1.13
CA GLY A 422 6.61 2.93 -2.37
C GLY A 422 7.91 2.50 -3.02
N GLY A 423 8.36 3.31 -3.97
CA GLY A 423 9.60 3.00 -4.70
C GLY A 423 10.83 2.95 -3.78
N TYR A 424 10.90 3.89 -2.83
CA TYR A 424 12.08 4.10 -1.98
C TYR A 424 11.76 4.26 -0.49
N HIS A 425 10.56 3.86 -0.06
CA HIS A 425 10.10 4.08 1.30
C HIS A 425 8.99 3.10 1.70
N VAL A 426 8.81 2.96 3.00
CA VAL A 426 7.79 2.16 3.67
C VAL A 426 7.10 3.07 4.67
N ILE A 427 5.77 3.05 4.67
CA ILE A 427 4.92 3.76 5.62
C ILE A 427 4.14 2.71 6.40
N ILE A 428 4.29 2.72 7.72
CA ILE A 428 3.61 1.82 8.64
C ILE A 428 2.69 2.65 9.52
N TYR A 429 1.41 2.33 9.50
CA TYR A 429 0.37 2.93 10.34
C TYR A 429 0.20 2.12 11.61
N LEU A 430 0.34 2.80 12.75
CA LEU A 430 0.37 2.20 14.06
C LEU A 430 -0.70 2.81 14.98
N GLU A 431 -1.43 1.94 15.67
CA GLU A 431 -2.35 2.33 16.75
C GLU A 431 -1.98 1.65 18.06
N ASP A 432 -2.42 2.20 19.19
CA ASP A 432 -2.12 1.64 20.50
C ASP A 432 -2.62 0.19 20.64
N LYS A 433 -1.76 -0.70 21.16
CA LYS A 433 -2.15 -2.06 21.54
C LYS A 433 -3.16 -2.06 22.67
N PHE A 434 -2.99 -1.10 23.58
CA PHE A 434 -3.69 -1.07 24.84
C PHE A 434 -4.61 0.13 24.86
N ILE A 435 -5.90 -0.13 25.02
CA ILE A 435 -6.89 0.92 25.13
C ILE A 435 -7.08 1.23 26.61
N LYS A 436 -6.49 2.35 27.08
CA LYS A 436 -6.59 2.78 28.49
C LYS A 436 -8.02 3.08 28.91
N ASP A 437 -8.76 3.80 28.08
CA ASP A 437 -10.17 4.09 28.28
C ASP A 437 -10.91 3.92 26.94
N TYR A 438 -11.89 3.02 26.89
CA TYR A 438 -12.74 2.80 25.74
C TYR A 438 -14.18 3.08 26.13
N SER A 439 -14.78 4.10 25.53
CA SER A 439 -16.20 4.37 25.69
C SER A 439 -16.92 4.15 24.37
N ILE A 440 -17.81 3.17 24.33
CA ILE A 440 -18.72 2.99 23.21
C ILE A 440 -20.07 3.57 23.59
N GLU A 441 -20.58 4.48 22.79
CA GLU A 441 -21.97 4.94 22.87
C GLU A 441 -22.73 4.38 21.67
N PHE A 442 -23.79 3.63 21.95
CA PHE A 442 -24.74 3.17 20.96
C PHE A 442 -26.06 3.91 21.19
N GLU A 443 -26.62 4.48 20.14
CA GLU A 443 -27.96 5.08 20.17
C GLU A 443 -28.87 4.27 19.25
N ASP A 444 -29.99 3.78 19.79
CA ASP A 444 -31.04 3.12 19.00
C ASP A 444 -31.98 4.16 18.36
N GLU A 445 -32.81 3.75 17.38
CA GLU A 445 -33.81 4.56 16.68
C GLU A 445 -34.83 5.23 17.62
N ASN A 446 -34.94 4.74 18.86
CA ASN A 446 -35.77 5.30 19.92
C ASN A 446 -35.01 6.28 20.85
N ASN A 447 -33.85 6.80 20.44
CA ASN A 447 -32.93 7.64 21.23
C ASN A 447 -32.52 7.02 22.58
N THR A 448 -32.51 5.68 22.65
CA THR A 448 -32.03 4.98 23.83
C THR A 448 -30.53 4.78 23.68
N THR A 449 -29.76 5.38 24.59
CA THR A 449 -28.31 5.29 24.59
C THR A 449 -27.80 4.18 25.51
N CYS A 450 -26.94 3.31 24.99
CA CYS A 450 -26.14 2.36 25.75
C CYS A 450 -24.69 2.84 25.72
N GLN A 451 -24.11 3.08 26.90
CA GLN A 451 -22.71 3.49 27.01
C GLN A 451 -21.90 2.41 27.71
N ILE A 452 -21.04 1.72 26.97
CA ILE A 452 -20.08 0.76 27.53
C ILE A 452 -18.77 1.51 27.77
N LYS A 453 -18.40 1.68 29.05
CA LYS A 453 -17.07 2.19 29.43
C LYS A 453 -16.22 1.05 29.94
N LEU A 454 -15.14 0.78 29.23
CA LEU A 454 -14.10 -0.18 29.58
C LEU A 454 -12.82 0.59 29.84
N SER A 455 -12.00 0.14 30.77
CA SER A 455 -10.70 0.74 31.05
C SER A 455 -9.64 -0.33 31.28
N ASN A 456 -8.39 0.02 30.99
CA ASN A 456 -7.21 -0.83 31.07
C ASN A 456 -7.34 -2.13 30.27
N ILE A 457 -7.78 -2.04 29.01
CA ILE A 457 -7.86 -3.20 28.14
C ILE A 457 -6.44 -3.51 27.63
N THR A 458 -5.82 -4.55 28.21
CA THR A 458 -4.46 -4.98 27.91
C THR A 458 -4.37 -6.38 27.28
N SER A 459 -5.45 -7.14 27.31
CA SER A 459 -5.59 -8.50 26.74
C SER A 459 -7.06 -8.84 26.47
N ILE A 460 -7.32 -9.94 25.74
CA ILE A 460 -8.70 -10.43 25.54
C ILE A 460 -9.36 -10.73 26.89
N GLU A 461 -8.62 -11.29 27.86
CA GLU A 461 -9.14 -11.58 29.20
C GLU A 461 -9.54 -10.30 29.94
N SER A 462 -8.74 -9.24 29.86
CA SER A 462 -9.08 -7.95 30.47
C SER A 462 -10.29 -7.29 29.79
N PHE A 463 -10.44 -7.47 28.48
CA PHE A 463 -11.61 -7.01 27.73
C PHE A 463 -12.88 -7.74 28.15
N ILE A 464 -12.81 -9.09 28.24
CA ILE A 464 -13.89 -9.94 28.73
C ILE A 464 -14.27 -9.56 30.17
N ASP A 465 -13.29 -9.43 31.07
CA ASP A 465 -13.54 -9.05 32.47
C ASP A 465 -14.15 -7.64 32.58
N GLY A 466 -13.69 -6.69 31.76
CA GLY A 466 -14.28 -5.35 31.65
C GLY A 466 -15.75 -5.39 31.24
N ILE A 467 -16.06 -6.16 30.20
CA ILE A 467 -17.44 -6.37 29.72
C ILE A 467 -18.30 -7.02 30.81
N GLU A 468 -17.80 -8.06 31.48
CA GLU A 468 -18.55 -8.74 32.54
C GLU A 468 -18.80 -7.83 33.75
N LYS A 469 -17.82 -7.01 34.13
CA LYS A 469 -17.96 -6.00 35.20
C LYS A 469 -19.01 -4.96 34.82
N HIS A 470 -18.96 -4.46 33.59
CA HIS A 470 -19.95 -3.53 33.07
C HIS A 470 -21.36 -4.14 33.10
N ALA A 471 -21.52 -5.37 32.60
CA ALA A 471 -22.80 -6.09 32.61
C ALA A 471 -23.35 -6.31 34.04
N LYS A 472 -22.49 -6.61 35.02
CA LYS A 472 -22.87 -6.75 36.44
C LYS A 472 -23.35 -5.43 37.04
N LEU A 473 -22.75 -4.30 36.66
CA LEU A 473 -23.14 -2.96 37.11
C LEU A 473 -24.49 -2.56 36.51
N GLU A 474 -24.70 -2.80 35.22
CA GLU A 474 -25.96 -2.46 34.54
C GLU A 474 -27.14 -3.32 35.00
N LYS A 475 -26.92 -4.61 35.28
CA LYS A 475 -27.94 -5.47 35.92
C LYS A 475 -28.46 -4.90 37.25
N LYS A 476 -27.60 -4.20 38.01
CA LYS A 476 -27.99 -3.54 39.27
C LYS A 476 -28.67 -2.19 39.07
N SER A 477 -28.31 -1.47 38.00
CA SER A 477 -28.82 -0.12 37.73
C SER A 477 -30.30 -0.11 37.30
N ARG A 478 -30.77 -1.19 36.65
CA ARG A 478 -32.06 -1.25 35.91
C ARG A 478 -32.22 -0.12 34.88
N LYS A 479 -31.14 0.58 34.53
CA LYS A 479 -31.17 1.80 33.70
C LYS A 479 -30.88 1.54 32.22
N GLN A 480 -30.32 0.39 31.83
CA GLN A 480 -30.02 0.07 30.43
C GLN A 480 -30.60 -1.27 29.94
N VAL A 481 -30.81 -1.32 28.62
CA VAL A 481 -31.64 -2.27 27.86
C VAL A 481 -30.89 -3.53 27.42
N PHE A 482 -29.55 -3.46 27.32
CA PHE A 482 -28.70 -4.48 26.70
C PHE A 482 -27.39 -4.68 27.46
N TYR A 483 -26.86 -5.91 27.50
CA TYR A 483 -25.50 -6.17 27.98
C TYR A 483 -24.86 -7.37 27.27
N LEU A 484 -23.55 -7.27 27.04
CA LEU A 484 -22.72 -8.32 26.43
C LEU A 484 -22.17 -9.25 27.52
N VAL A 485 -22.15 -10.55 27.27
CA VAL A 485 -21.58 -11.55 28.19
C VAL A 485 -20.70 -12.49 27.40
N TRP A 486 -19.57 -12.90 27.97
CA TRP A 486 -18.75 -13.95 27.38
C TRP A 486 -19.32 -15.33 27.72
N ASN A 487 -19.65 -16.12 26.70
CA ASN A 487 -20.07 -17.51 26.89
C ASN A 487 -18.86 -18.43 26.73
N THR A 488 -18.38 -18.93 27.87
CA THR A 488 -17.23 -19.83 27.97
C THR A 488 -17.43 -21.18 27.28
N ASN A 489 -18.67 -21.66 27.13
CA ASN A 489 -18.96 -22.96 26.50
C ASN A 489 -18.84 -22.91 24.97
N PHE A 490 -19.12 -21.74 24.38
CA PHE A 490 -19.11 -21.55 22.93
C PHE A 490 -17.96 -20.65 22.45
N ASN A 491 -17.12 -20.18 23.38
CA ASN A 491 -15.99 -19.29 23.11
C ASN A 491 -16.40 -18.08 22.26
N ARG A 492 -17.52 -17.44 22.63
CA ARG A 492 -18.12 -16.33 21.90
C ARG A 492 -18.79 -15.34 22.85
N PHE A 493 -18.98 -14.10 22.38
CA PHE A 493 -19.82 -13.13 23.05
C PHE A 493 -21.29 -13.39 22.75
N GLU A 494 -22.13 -13.35 23.79
CA GLU A 494 -23.57 -13.44 23.70
C GLU A 494 -24.21 -12.13 24.16
N PHE A 495 -25.27 -11.76 23.45
CA PHE A 495 -26.02 -10.55 23.71
C PHE A 495 -27.26 -10.87 24.52
N ILE A 496 -27.47 -10.16 25.63
CA ILE A 496 -28.63 -10.37 26.49
C ILE A 496 -29.44 -9.07 26.55
N CYS A 497 -30.67 -9.14 26.03
CA CYS A 497 -31.66 -8.07 26.10
C CYS A 497 -32.60 -8.28 27.29
N ASN A 498 -32.92 -7.21 28.02
CA ASN A 498 -33.82 -7.26 29.18
C ASN A 498 -35.27 -6.82 28.85
N ILE A 499 -35.60 -6.55 27.58
CA ILE A 499 -36.93 -6.08 27.14
C ILE A 499 -37.50 -7.01 26.06
N ARG A 500 -38.84 -7.04 25.92
CA ARG A 500 -39.58 -7.67 24.81
C ARG A 500 -39.32 -7.05 23.42
N THR A 501 -38.49 -6.03 23.29
CA THR A 501 -38.15 -5.37 22.02
C THR A 501 -36.85 -5.94 21.44
N ILE A 502 -36.91 -6.35 20.18
CA ILE A 502 -35.79 -6.90 19.40
C ILE A 502 -35.00 -5.72 18.83
N PRO A 503 -33.67 -5.62 19.04
CA PRO A 503 -32.86 -4.56 18.44
C PRO A 503 -32.86 -4.67 16.91
N SER A 504 -32.71 -3.53 16.21
CA SER A 504 -32.63 -3.55 14.76
C SER A 504 -31.37 -4.28 14.29
N GLN A 505 -31.44 -4.95 13.12
CA GLN A 505 -30.26 -5.63 12.56
C GLN A 505 -29.10 -4.66 12.28
N CYS A 506 -29.40 -3.40 11.93
CA CYS A 506 -28.38 -2.36 11.73
C CYS A 506 -27.64 -2.03 13.04
N PHE A 507 -28.37 -1.92 14.15
CA PHE A 507 -27.79 -1.69 15.47
C PHE A 507 -26.84 -2.81 15.89
N VAL A 508 -27.28 -4.07 15.74
CA VAL A 508 -26.47 -5.26 16.04
C VAL A 508 -25.22 -5.31 15.17
N LYS A 509 -25.34 -5.06 13.86
CA LYS A 509 -24.17 -5.04 12.95
C LYS A 509 -23.15 -3.95 13.31
N ARG A 510 -23.62 -2.75 13.64
CA ARG A 510 -22.73 -1.63 14.02
C ARG A 510 -21.94 -1.97 15.29
N MET A 511 -22.63 -2.53 16.28
CA MET A 511 -22.03 -2.98 17.52
C MET A 511 -21.02 -4.10 17.34
N ILE A 512 -21.35 -5.13 16.58
CA ILE A 512 -20.42 -6.22 16.25
C ILE A 512 -19.20 -5.65 15.54
N GLY A 513 -19.38 -4.74 14.58
CA GLY A 513 -18.28 -4.05 13.91
C GLY A 513 -17.35 -3.33 14.89
N THR A 514 -17.90 -2.56 15.83
CA THR A 514 -17.11 -1.85 16.85
C THR A 514 -16.39 -2.80 17.80
N LEU A 515 -17.06 -3.84 18.30
CA LEU A 515 -16.42 -4.83 19.18
C LEU A 515 -15.34 -5.63 18.43
N SER A 516 -15.60 -5.94 17.17
CA SER A 516 -14.62 -6.57 16.29
C SER A 516 -13.37 -5.73 16.12
N GLU A 517 -13.55 -4.42 15.97
CA GLU A 517 -12.44 -3.48 15.88
C GLU A 517 -11.59 -3.52 17.16
N VAL A 518 -12.22 -3.49 18.35
CA VAL A 518 -11.50 -3.58 19.63
C VAL A 518 -10.74 -4.90 19.77
N VAL A 519 -11.39 -6.03 19.48
CA VAL A 519 -10.75 -7.34 19.61
C VAL A 519 -9.58 -7.46 18.62
N SER A 520 -9.75 -6.99 17.38
CA SER A 520 -8.69 -6.97 16.38
C SER A 520 -7.50 -6.09 16.77
N ARG A 521 -7.73 -5.03 17.56
CA ARG A 521 -6.67 -4.19 18.15
C ARG A 521 -5.95 -4.84 19.32
N ILE A 522 -6.50 -5.88 19.94
CA ILE A 522 -5.86 -6.58 21.07
C ILE A 522 -5.14 -7.82 20.55
N GLU A 523 -5.81 -8.58 19.68
CA GLU A 523 -5.28 -9.80 19.09
C GLU A 523 -5.61 -9.84 17.59
N PRO A 524 -4.71 -9.34 16.73
CA PRO A 524 -4.93 -9.27 15.28
C PRO A 524 -5.22 -10.62 14.61
N SER A 525 -4.78 -11.73 15.22
CA SER A 525 -5.05 -13.09 14.76
C SER A 525 -6.47 -13.60 15.07
N TYR A 526 -7.25 -12.88 15.87
CA TYR A 526 -8.58 -13.30 16.30
C TYR A 526 -9.65 -12.84 15.30
N HIS A 527 -10.15 -13.76 14.48
CA HIS A 527 -11.27 -13.48 13.57
C HIS A 527 -12.59 -13.46 14.33
N VAL A 528 -13.32 -12.37 14.16
CA VAL A 528 -14.53 -12.04 14.92
C VAL A 528 -15.81 -12.66 14.32
N ASP A 529 -15.64 -13.58 13.37
CA ASP A 529 -16.72 -14.33 12.72
C ASP A 529 -17.54 -15.21 13.71
N SER A 530 -17.12 -15.29 14.98
CA SER A 530 -17.85 -15.95 16.07
C SER A 530 -18.98 -15.12 16.70
N PHE A 531 -19.18 -13.86 16.29
CA PHE A 531 -20.32 -13.03 16.73
C PHE A 531 -21.61 -13.40 15.99
N VAL A 532 -22.08 -14.63 16.18
CA VAL A 532 -23.45 -15.04 15.81
C VAL A 532 -24.33 -14.92 17.05
N GLY A 533 -25.04 -13.80 17.16
CA GLY A 533 -26.13 -13.62 18.13
C GLY A 533 -27.48 -13.86 17.47
N MET A 534 -28.25 -14.80 18.03
CA MET A 534 -29.70 -14.92 17.83
C MET A 534 -30.45 -13.75 18.46
#